data_AF-A0A5P3VRC3-F1
#
_entry.id   AF-A0A5P3VRC3-F1
#
_cell.length_a   1.000
_cell.length_b   1.000
_cell.length_c   1.000
_cell.angle_alpha   90.00
_cell.angle_beta   90.00
_cell.angle_gamma   90.00
#
_symmetry.space_group_name_H-M   'P 1'
#
loop_
_entity.id
_entity.type
_entity.pdbx_description
1 polymer ?
#
loop_
_entity_poly.entity_id
_entity_poly.type
_entity_poly.pdbx_seq_one_letter_code
_entity_poly.pdbx_strand_id
1 'polypeptide(L)'
;MKNIMIPANKAAKLLPRGKKVHTFFKVFAWMGADVDREKVLAAFESAKEVEISADAACLNHHLAIVMDGMRTYIDTNQAALRKLYPQLAGA
;
A
#
# COMPACT_ATOMS: atom_id res chain seq x y z
N MET A 1 -6.65 15.75 2.71
CA MET A 1 -7.48 14.80 3.49
C MET A 1 -6.68 14.37 4.71
N LYS A 2 -7.29 14.01 5.84
CA LYS A 2 -6.55 13.44 6.97
C LYS A 2 -5.93 12.10 6.52
N ASN A 3 -4.65 11.90 6.74
CA ASN A 3 -3.98 10.63 6.46
C ASN A 3 -4.61 9.56 7.37
N ILE A 4 -5.20 8.53 6.78
CA ILE A 4 -5.78 7.42 7.54
C ILE A 4 -4.67 6.42 7.75
N MET A 5 -4.28 6.23 9.01
CA MET A 5 -3.35 5.18 9.40
C MET A 5 -4.15 3.94 9.80
N ILE A 6 -3.75 2.78 9.29
CA ILE A 6 -4.35 1.49 9.64
C ILE A 6 -3.29 0.55 10.22
N PRO A 7 -3.65 -0.30 11.19
CA PRO A 7 -2.72 -1.29 11.73
C PRO A 7 -2.16 -2.22 10.64
N ALA A 8 -0.89 -2.61 10.77
CA ALA A 8 -0.19 -3.50 9.83
C ALA A 8 -0.97 -4.77 9.47
N ASN A 9 -1.62 -5.40 10.47
CA ASN A 9 -2.42 -6.60 10.27
C ASN A 9 -3.70 -6.38 9.43
N LYS A 10 -4.23 -5.14 9.37
CA LYS A 10 -5.34 -4.75 8.51
C LYS A 10 -4.83 -4.45 7.11
N ALA A 11 -3.70 -3.73 7.00
CA ALA A 11 -3.05 -3.45 5.72
C ALA A 11 -2.67 -4.73 4.97
N ALA A 12 -2.14 -5.74 5.67
CA ALA A 12 -1.80 -7.03 5.09
C ALA A 12 -2.98 -7.74 4.40
N LYS A 13 -4.22 -7.51 4.87
CA LYS A 13 -5.45 -8.06 4.28
C LYS A 13 -5.86 -7.35 2.99
N LEU A 14 -5.30 -6.18 2.72
CA LEU A 14 -5.55 -5.39 1.52
C LEU A 14 -4.55 -5.69 0.41
N LEU A 15 -3.52 -6.51 0.64
CA LEU A 15 -2.59 -6.90 -0.42
C LEU A 15 -3.28 -7.82 -1.46
N PRO A 16 -2.98 -7.67 -2.76
CA PRO A 16 -3.36 -8.62 -3.81
C PRO A 16 -2.93 -10.05 -3.48
N ARG A 17 -3.55 -11.05 -4.12
CA ARG A 17 -3.08 -12.44 -3.99
C ARG A 17 -1.81 -12.65 -4.82
N GLY A 18 -0.89 -13.47 -4.34
CA GLY A 18 0.35 -13.80 -5.07
C GLY A 18 1.60 -13.68 -4.21
N LYS A 19 2.73 -14.13 -4.77
CA LYS A 19 4.05 -14.08 -4.13
C LYS A 19 4.75 -12.73 -4.29
N LYS A 20 4.42 -12.01 -5.36
CA LYS A 20 4.93 -10.67 -5.66
C LYS A 20 3.83 -9.64 -5.50
N VAL A 21 4.20 -8.43 -5.13
CA VAL A 21 3.31 -7.27 -5.01
C VAL A 21 3.93 -6.14 -5.81
N HIS A 22 3.14 -5.55 -6.72
CA HIS A 22 3.59 -4.39 -7.46
C HIS A 22 3.66 -3.17 -6.53
N THR A 23 4.68 -2.35 -6.72
CA THR A 23 4.94 -1.18 -5.88
C THR A 23 5.42 -0.02 -6.73
N PHE A 24 5.14 1.19 -6.26
CA PHE A 24 5.67 2.42 -6.82
C PHE A 24 6.42 3.21 -5.75
N PHE A 25 7.46 3.92 -6.15
CA PHE A 25 8.02 5.01 -5.36
C PHE A 25 8.31 6.21 -6.26
N LYS A 26 8.48 7.38 -5.66
CA LYS A 26 8.70 8.63 -6.39
C LYS A 26 10.00 9.28 -5.94
N VAL A 27 10.93 9.44 -6.88
CA VAL A 27 12.15 10.25 -6.70
C VAL A 27 12.12 11.44 -7.65
N PHE A 28 12.22 11.17 -8.96
CA PHE A 28 12.03 12.18 -10.03
C PHE A 28 10.84 11.84 -10.95
N ALA A 29 10.54 10.55 -11.09
CA ALA A 29 9.39 10.00 -11.80
C ALA A 29 8.81 8.85 -10.98
N TRP A 30 7.67 8.32 -11.41
CA TRP A 30 7.12 7.07 -10.87
C TRP A 30 7.98 5.90 -11.31
N MET A 31 8.51 5.17 -10.33
CA MET A 31 9.32 3.97 -10.55
C MET A 31 8.57 2.76 -10.00
N GLY A 32 8.19 1.84 -10.90
CA GLY A 32 7.46 0.62 -10.57
C GLY A 32 8.38 -0.58 -10.39
N ALA A 33 8.12 -1.42 -9.40
CA ALA A 33 8.82 -2.68 -9.19
C ALA A 33 7.94 -3.73 -8.51
N ASP A 34 8.15 -5.00 -8.87
CA ASP A 34 7.55 -6.13 -8.18
C ASP A 34 8.48 -6.63 -7.07
N VAL A 35 8.00 -6.57 -5.83
CA VAL A 35 8.75 -7.04 -4.65
C VAL A 35 8.10 -8.28 -4.07
N ASP A 36 8.88 -9.07 -3.32
CA ASP A 36 8.32 -10.20 -2.58
C ASP A 36 7.30 -9.73 -1.54
N ARG A 37 6.17 -10.43 -1.49
CA ARG A 37 5.11 -10.19 -0.51
C ARG A 37 5.66 -10.19 0.91
N GLU A 38 6.57 -11.10 1.21
CA GLU A 38 7.22 -11.21 2.52
C GLU A 38 7.98 -9.94 2.90
N LYS A 39 8.64 -9.30 1.92
CA LYS A 39 9.33 -8.01 2.13
C LYS A 39 8.35 -6.90 2.49
N VAL A 40 7.20 -6.84 1.81
CA VAL A 40 6.13 -5.87 2.13
C VAL A 40 5.56 -6.13 3.53
N LEU A 41 5.31 -7.40 3.87
CA LEU A 41 4.78 -7.77 5.19
C LEU A 41 5.76 -7.45 6.32
N ALA A 42 7.05 -7.71 6.13
CA ALA A 42 8.08 -7.34 7.10
C ALA A 42 8.17 -5.83 7.29
N ALA A 43 8.04 -5.05 6.21
CA ALA A 43 7.96 -3.60 6.31
C ALA A 43 6.72 -3.14 7.11
N PHE A 44 5.54 -3.72 6.83
CA PHE A 44 4.31 -3.43 7.58
C PHE A 44 4.49 -3.72 9.07
N GLU A 45 5.04 -4.89 9.42
CA GLU A 45 5.30 -5.27 10.80
C GLU A 45 6.26 -4.29 11.50
N SER A 46 7.34 -3.89 10.83
CA SER A 46 8.30 -2.91 11.36
C SER A 46 7.68 -1.53 11.59
N ALA A 47 6.81 -1.06 10.70
CA ALA A 47 6.18 0.25 10.84
C ALA A 47 4.98 0.27 11.82
N LYS A 48 4.41 -0.90 12.15
CA LYS A 48 3.21 -1.11 13.00
C LYS A 48 1.91 -0.57 12.40
N GLU A 49 1.97 0.56 11.69
CA GLU A 49 0.86 1.19 10.98
C GLU A 49 1.26 1.50 9.54
N VAL A 50 0.27 1.48 8.66
CA VAL A 50 0.40 1.74 7.22
C VAL A 50 -0.59 2.83 6.85
N GLU A 51 -0.17 3.76 6.01
CA GLU A 51 -1.02 4.84 5.54
C GLU A 51 -1.93 4.36 4.40
N ILE A 52 -3.20 4.79 4.40
CA ILE A 52 -4.03 4.80 3.20
C ILE A 52 -3.86 6.16 2.52
N SER A 53 -3.18 6.18 1.38
CA SER A 53 -2.79 7.36 0.63
C SER A 53 -3.55 7.48 -0.69
N ALA A 54 -3.87 8.72 -1.09
CA ALA A 54 -4.48 9.04 -2.37
C ALA A 54 -3.45 9.29 -3.48
N ASP A 55 -2.16 9.45 -3.15
CA ASP A 55 -1.15 9.94 -4.10
C ASP A 55 -0.95 9.04 -5.32
N ALA A 56 -1.12 7.72 -5.13
CA ALA A 56 -1.02 6.71 -6.18
C ALA A 56 -2.33 5.90 -6.35
N ALA A 57 -3.44 6.40 -5.80
CA ALA A 57 -4.73 5.73 -5.84
C ALA A 57 -5.26 5.55 -7.28
N CYS A 58 -4.96 6.50 -8.17
CA CYS A 58 -5.28 6.41 -9.60
C CYS A 58 -4.60 5.22 -10.32
N LEU A 59 -3.56 4.64 -9.71
CA LEU A 59 -2.88 3.44 -10.17
C LEU A 59 -3.24 2.20 -9.33
N ASN A 60 -4.32 2.26 -8.55
CA ASN A 60 -4.74 1.24 -7.58
C ASN A 60 -3.82 1.06 -6.36
N HIS A 61 -2.83 1.94 -6.14
CA HIS A 61 -1.90 1.84 -5.02
C HIS A 61 -2.34 2.75 -3.89
N HIS A 62 -3.09 2.19 -2.94
CA HIS A 62 -3.70 2.96 -1.86
C HIS A 62 -2.94 2.83 -0.55
N LEU A 63 -2.04 1.86 -0.40
CA LEU A 63 -1.22 1.73 0.80
C LEU A 63 0.11 2.44 0.59
N ALA A 64 0.56 3.20 1.58
CA ALA A 64 1.88 3.84 1.57
C ALA A 64 2.64 3.53 2.87
N ILE A 65 3.92 3.22 2.73
CA ILE A 65 4.83 2.93 3.84
C ILE A 65 6.26 3.32 3.44
N VAL A 66 7.14 3.54 4.42
CA VAL A 66 8.58 3.63 4.16
C VAL A 66 9.18 2.24 4.03
N MET A 67 9.73 1.91 2.87
CA MET A 67 10.48 0.68 2.58
C MET A 67 11.85 1.06 2.05
N ASP A 68 12.91 0.44 2.56
CA ASP A 68 14.31 0.72 2.17
C ASP A 68 14.66 2.22 2.23
N GLY A 69 14.10 2.96 3.19
CA GLY A 69 14.30 4.40 3.35
C GLY A 69 13.52 5.29 2.38
N MET A 70 12.66 4.71 1.52
CA MET A 70 11.86 5.43 0.55
C MET A 70 10.36 5.27 0.82
N ARG A 71 9.59 6.32 0.55
CA ARG A 71 8.13 6.21 0.56
C ARG A 71 7.68 5.38 -0.64
N THR A 72 7.08 4.24 -0.35
CA THR A 72 6.65 3.25 -1.33
C THR A 72 5.15 3.04 -1.22
N TYR A 73 4.49 3.15 -2.36
CA TYR A 73 3.08 2.89 -2.57
C TYR A 73 2.89 1.45 -3.02
N ILE A 74 1.93 0.75 -2.45
CA ILE A 74 1.77 -0.70 -2.60
C ILE A 74 0.47 -1.00 -3.33
N ASP A 75 0.52 -1.88 -4.31
CA ASP A 75 -0.67 -2.34 -5.02
C ASP A 75 -1.67 -2.90 -4.02
N THR A 76 -2.93 -2.54 -4.24
CA THR A 76 -3.99 -2.77 -3.27
C THR A 76 -5.13 -3.54 -3.93
N ASN A 77 -5.57 -4.60 -3.26
CA ASN A 77 -6.77 -5.34 -3.62
C ASN A 77 -8.00 -4.44 -3.49
N GLN A 78 -8.46 -3.92 -4.63
CA GLN A 78 -9.56 -2.96 -4.70
C GLN A 78 -10.86 -3.52 -4.10
N ALA A 79 -11.17 -4.80 -4.32
CA ALA A 79 -12.37 -5.42 -3.75
C ALA A 79 -12.31 -5.49 -2.22
N ALA A 80 -11.15 -5.82 -1.65
CA ALA A 80 -10.94 -5.82 -0.20
C ALA A 80 -11.01 -4.39 0.38
N LEU A 81 -10.42 -3.42 -0.33
CA LEU A 81 -10.48 -2.01 0.06
C LEU A 81 -11.92 -1.51 0.09
N ARG A 82 -12.72 -1.73 -0.96
CA ARG A 82 -14.15 -1.30 -0.99
C ARG A 82 -14.95 -1.92 0.15
N LYS A 83 -14.66 -3.17 0.51
CA LYS A 83 -15.37 -3.89 1.56
C LYS A 83 -15.02 -3.39 2.96
N LEU A 84 -13.73 -3.12 3.22
CA LEU A 84 -13.23 -2.77 4.56
C LEU A 84 -13.21 -1.26 4.81
N TYR A 85 -13.05 -0.46 3.75
CA TYR A 85 -12.94 0.99 3.76
C TYR A 85 -13.75 1.59 2.60
N PRO A 86 -15.08 1.39 2.55
CA PRO A 86 -15.93 1.83 1.44
C PRO A 86 -15.82 3.32 1.12
N GLN A 87 -15.56 4.15 2.13
CA GLN A 87 -15.38 5.59 1.99
C GLN A 87 -14.11 5.99 1.23
N LEU A 88 -13.20 5.04 0.95
CA LEU A 88 -11.92 5.29 0.27
C LEU A 88 -11.87 4.65 -1.12
N ALA A 89 -12.87 3.86 -1.48
CA ALA A 89 -12.92 3.14 -2.75
C ALA A 89 -13.70 3.93 -3.80
N GLY A 90 -13.06 4.91 -4.43
CA GLY A 90 -13.67 5.71 -5.51
C GLY A 90 -13.13 7.12 -5.68
N ALA A 91 -11.91 7.39 -5.20
CA ALA A 91 -11.21 8.63 -5.55
C ALA A 91 -10.62 8.53 -6.96
#